data_AF-A0A914TYI9-F1
#
_entry.id   AF-A0A914TYI9-F1
#
_cell.length_a   1.000
_cell.length_b   1.000
_cell.length_c   1.000
_cell.angle_alpha   90.00
_cell.angle_beta   90.00
_cell.angle_gamma   90.00
#
_symmetry.space_group_name_H-M   'P 1'
#
loop_
_entity.id
_entity.type
_entity.pdbx_description
1 polymer ?
#
loop_
_entity_poly.entity_id
_entity_poly.type
_entity_poly.pdbx_seq_one_letter_code
_entity_poly.pdbx_strand_id
1 'polypeptide(L)'
;MDESRKNRAAYDYLCRLYEVQKWLVSQLCEAIVPPPIELEEDLRNGVLLARLAHAFLPDFIKTDQIFDIEEEKYESGGLVYNHTDNIIKWRKASLEIGFPEFWIPETVDIYEGRNVR
;
A
#
# COMPACT_ATOMS: atom_id res chain seq x y z
N MET A 1 33.59 -6.70 4.71
CA MET A 1 33.01 -7.45 3.56
C MET A 1 31.54 -7.76 3.77
N ASP A 2 31.14 -8.29 4.93
CA ASP A 2 29.73 -8.57 5.25
C ASP A 2 28.89 -7.28 5.40
N GLU A 3 29.45 -6.26 6.06
CA GLU A 3 28.80 -4.96 6.27
C GLU A 3 28.57 -4.19 4.96
N SER A 4 29.54 -4.22 4.04
CA SER A 4 29.40 -3.60 2.71
C SER A 4 28.31 -4.25 1.86
N ARG A 5 28.09 -5.57 2.01
CA ARG A 5 26.98 -6.28 1.34
C ARG A 5 25.63 -5.90 1.93
N LYS A 6 25.53 -5.83 3.26
CA LYS A 6 24.31 -5.38 3.97
C LYS A 6 23.93 -3.95 3.59
N ASN A 7 24.91 -3.04 3.55
CA ASN A 7 24.66 -1.65 3.16
C ASN A 7 24.18 -1.53 1.71
N ARG A 8 24.73 -2.34 0.80
CA ARG A 8 24.26 -2.36 -0.59
C ARG A 8 22.82 -2.87 -0.69
N ALA A 9 22.48 -3.95 0.01
CA ALA A 9 21.13 -4.48 0.02
C ALA A 9 20.12 -3.47 0.58
N ALA A 10 20.47 -2.77 1.67
CA ALA A 10 19.63 -1.71 2.23
C ALA A 10 19.44 -0.54 1.26
N TYR A 11 20.51 -0.13 0.57
CA TYR A 11 20.43 0.92 -0.46
C TYR A 11 19.52 0.51 -1.62
N ASP A 12 19.72 -0.71 -2.16
CA ASP A 12 18.91 -1.22 -3.26
C ASP A 12 17.42 -1.30 -2.86
N TYR A 13 17.13 -1.70 -1.62
CA TYR A 13 15.77 -1.70 -1.07
C TYR A 13 15.16 -0.29 -1.00
N LEU A 14 15.89 0.70 -0.48
CA LEU A 14 15.44 2.09 -0.44
C LEU A 14 15.18 2.67 -1.84
N CYS A 15 16.00 2.29 -2.83
CA CYS A 15 15.74 2.66 -4.22
C CYS A 15 14.43 2.07 -4.73
N ARG A 16 14.12 0.80 -4.41
CA ARG A 16 12.82 0.19 -4.77
C ARG A 16 11.64 0.89 -4.10
N LEU A 17 11.74 1.22 -2.82
CA LEU A 17 10.71 1.99 -2.13
C LEU A 17 10.49 3.36 -2.77
N TYR A 18 11.56 4.03 -3.18
CA TYR A 18 11.47 5.31 -3.89
C TYR A 18 10.82 5.16 -5.27
N GLU A 19 11.15 4.12 -6.03
CA GLU A 19 10.51 3.81 -7.31
C GLU A 19 9.00 3.59 -7.14
N VAL A 20 8.60 2.80 -6.14
CA VAL A 20 7.20 2.54 -5.82
C VAL A 20 6.49 3.84 -5.42
N GLN A 21 7.11 4.66 -4.55
CA GLN A 21 6.56 5.95 -4.16
C GLN A 21 6.31 6.85 -5.38
N LYS A 22 7.28 6.97 -6.29
CA LYS A 22 7.14 7.78 -7.51
C LYS A 22 6.05 7.24 -8.43
N TRP A 23 5.94 5.92 -8.54
CA TRP A 23 4.87 5.30 -9.29
C TRP A 23 3.50 5.59 -8.68
N LEU A 24 3.33 5.45 -7.37
CA LEU A 24 2.07 5.77 -6.67
C LEU A 24 1.66 7.23 -6.87
N VAL A 25 2.59 8.17 -6.73
CA VAL A 25 2.34 9.60 -7.00
C VAL A 25 1.85 9.81 -8.44
N SER A 26 2.43 9.11 -9.41
CA SER A 26 2.03 9.21 -10.81
C SER A 26 0.63 8.65 -11.09
N GLN A 27 0.21 7.62 -10.35
CA GLN A 27 -1.10 6.98 -10.54
C GLN A 27 -2.22 7.71 -9.80
N LEU A 28 -1.91 8.33 -8.65
CA LEU A 28 -2.92 8.87 -7.76
C LEU A 28 -3.16 10.38 -7.91
N CYS A 29 -2.32 11.10 -8.67
CA CYS A 29 -2.38 12.53 -9.09
C CYS A 29 -2.64 13.62 -8.00
N GLU A 30 -3.26 13.30 -6.88
CA GLU A 30 -3.73 14.18 -5.79
C GLU A 30 -3.51 13.54 -4.40
N ALA A 31 -3.04 12.30 -4.32
CA ALA A 31 -2.75 11.65 -3.04
C ALA A 31 -1.44 12.17 -2.42
N ILE A 32 -1.50 12.51 -1.14
CA ILE A 32 -0.31 12.65 -0.29
C ILE A 32 0.25 11.23 -0.14
N VAL A 33 1.36 10.94 -0.82
CA VAL A 33 2.08 9.68 -0.63
C VAL A 33 3.22 9.95 0.35
N PRO A 34 3.35 9.16 1.42
CA PRO A 34 4.36 9.37 2.45
C PRO A 34 5.78 9.21 1.90
N PRO A 35 6.81 9.69 2.61
CA PRO A 35 8.21 9.40 2.32
C PRO A 35 8.49 7.89 2.18
N PRO A 36 9.50 7.47 1.40
CA PRO A 36 9.76 6.04 1.18
C PRO A 36 9.97 5.23 2.46
N ILE A 37 10.52 5.84 3.51
CA ILE A 37 10.80 5.21 4.81
C ILE A 37 9.51 4.92 5.58
N GLU A 38 8.47 5.71 5.36
CA GLU A 38 7.17 5.61 6.03
C GLU A 38 6.15 4.84 5.19
N LEU A 39 6.43 4.65 3.90
CA LEU A 39 5.53 4.01 2.93
C LEU A 39 5.09 2.61 3.36
N GLU A 40 5.99 1.81 3.92
CA GLU A 40 5.65 0.44 4.37
C GLU A 40 4.60 0.46 5.49
N GLU A 41 4.70 1.42 6.41
CA GLU A 41 3.80 1.54 7.55
C GLU A 41 2.43 2.10 7.12
N ASP A 42 2.44 3.06 6.20
CA ASP A 42 1.26 3.71 5.65
C ASP A 42 0.39 2.73 4.82
N LEU A 43 1.03 1.83 4.06
CA LEU A 43 0.32 0.80 3.29
C LEU A 43 -0.51 -0.15 4.17
N ARG A 44 -0.20 -0.26 5.48
CA ARG A 44 -0.87 -1.18 6.42
C ARG A 44 -2.32 -0.81 6.68
N ASN A 45 -2.68 0.47 6.55
CA ASN A 45 -4.05 0.96 6.69
C ASN A 45 -4.90 0.68 5.43
N GLY A 46 -4.23 0.30 4.33
CA GLY A 46 -4.83 -0.06 3.05
C GLY A 46 -5.47 1.09 2.27
N VAL A 47 -5.45 2.33 2.77
CA VAL A 47 -6.08 3.49 2.12
C VAL A 47 -5.44 3.75 0.77
N LEU A 48 -4.10 3.84 0.72
CA LEU A 48 -3.36 3.98 -0.55
C LEU A 48 -3.65 2.82 -1.53
N LEU A 49 -3.75 1.59 -1.03
CA LEU A 49 -4.05 0.41 -1.85
C LEU A 49 -5.47 0.49 -2.44
N ALA A 50 -6.45 0.90 -1.65
CA ALA A 50 -7.82 1.06 -2.10
C ALA A 50 -7.96 2.23 -3.09
N ARG A 51 -7.24 3.33 -2.88
CA ARG A 51 -7.17 4.45 -3.84
C ARG A 51 -6.54 4.01 -5.16
N LEU A 52 -5.49 3.19 -5.10
CA LEU A 52 -4.88 2.60 -6.29
C LEU A 52 -5.86 1.69 -7.02
N ALA A 53 -6.62 0.88 -6.30
CA ALA A 53 -7.67 0.03 -6.86
C ALA A 53 -8.76 0.84 -7.57
N HIS A 54 -9.17 1.96 -6.98
CA HIS A 54 -10.08 2.90 -7.64
C HIS A 54 -9.47 3.50 -8.92
N ALA A 55 -8.17 3.80 -8.93
CA ALA A 55 -7.50 4.38 -10.10
C ALA A 55 -7.50 3.45 -11.33
N PHE A 56 -7.32 2.13 -11.13
CA PHE A 56 -7.32 1.17 -12.25
C PHE A 56 -8.67 0.46 -12.49
N LEU A 57 -9.58 0.45 -11.51
CA LEU A 57 -10.91 -0.17 -11.62
C LEU A 57 -12.00 0.65 -10.88
N PRO A 58 -12.32 1.86 -11.38
CA PRO A 58 -13.20 2.81 -10.68
C PRO A 58 -14.65 2.33 -10.53
N ASP A 59 -15.12 1.44 -11.41
CA ASP A 59 -16.46 0.88 -11.35
C ASP A 59 -16.64 -0.15 -10.22
N PHE A 60 -15.53 -0.72 -9.71
CA PHE A 60 -15.55 -1.77 -8.69
C PHE A 60 -15.45 -1.21 -7.27
N ILE A 61 -14.60 -0.20 -7.06
CA ILE A 61 -14.44 0.50 -5.78
C ILE A 61 -14.66 1.96 -6.01
N LYS A 62 -15.71 2.50 -5.40
CA LYS A 62 -15.93 3.94 -5.36
C LYS A 62 -15.16 4.57 -4.20
N THR A 63 -14.80 5.84 -4.36
CA THR A 63 -14.04 6.62 -3.38
C THR A 63 -14.73 6.68 -2.02
N ASP A 64 -16.07 6.78 -1.99
CA ASP A 64 -16.89 6.81 -0.77
C ASP A 64 -16.94 5.48 -0.01
N GLN A 65 -16.52 4.39 -0.65
CA GLN A 65 -16.44 3.07 -0.02
C GLN A 65 -15.09 2.83 0.66
N ILE A 66 -14.10 3.70 0.47
CA ILE A 66 -12.79 3.59 1.12
C ILE A 66 -12.94 4.01 2.58
N PHE A 67 -12.61 3.10 3.50
CA PHE A 67 -12.67 3.41 4.92
C PHE A 67 -11.54 4.35 5.29
N ASP A 68 -11.86 5.41 6.03
CA ASP A 68 -10.87 6.38 6.53
C ASP A 68 -10.02 7.00 5.42
N ILE A 69 -10.67 7.43 4.33
CA ILE A 69 -9.97 7.95 3.14
C ILE A 69 -9.07 9.16 3.40
N GLU A 70 -9.43 9.98 4.39
CA GLU A 70 -8.64 11.14 4.84
C GLU A 70 -7.65 10.78 5.97
N GLU A 71 -7.59 9.50 6.37
CA GLU A 71 -6.66 8.96 7.36
C GLU A 71 -6.74 9.58 8.77
N GLU A 72 -7.78 10.36 9.08
CA GLU A 72 -7.96 11.02 10.38
C GLU A 72 -7.99 10.03 11.56
N LYS A 73 -8.56 8.84 11.37
CA LYS A 73 -8.58 7.81 12.44
C LYS A 73 -7.23 7.15 12.58
N TYR A 74 -6.56 6.90 11.46
CA TYR A 74 -5.20 6.38 11.46
C TYR A 74 -4.24 7.36 12.16
N GLU A 75 -4.31 8.66 11.87
CA GLU A 75 -3.48 9.68 12.51
C GLU A 75 -3.77 9.84 14.01
N SER A 76 -5.04 9.77 14.42
CA SER A 76 -5.44 10.01 15.82
C SER A 76 -5.36 8.78 16.73
N GLY A 77 -5.59 7.59 16.19
CA GLY A 77 -5.75 6.34 16.95
C GLY A 77 -4.96 5.15 16.42
N GLY A 78 -4.23 5.31 15.32
CA GLY A 78 -3.50 4.23 14.67
C GLY A 78 -4.40 3.22 13.97
N LEU A 79 -3.83 2.04 13.71
CA LEU A 79 -4.45 1.00 12.91
C LEU A 79 -5.61 0.30 13.65
N VAL A 80 -6.81 0.37 13.07
CA VAL A 80 -8.02 -0.37 13.49
C VAL A 80 -8.41 -1.48 12.51
N TYR A 81 -9.13 -2.49 12.98
CA TYR A 81 -9.51 -3.67 12.18
C TYR A 81 -10.25 -3.33 10.88
N ASN A 82 -11.08 -2.28 10.88
CA ASN A 82 -11.81 -1.85 9.69
C ASN A 82 -10.91 -1.46 8.50
N HIS A 83 -9.63 -1.11 8.72
CA HIS A 83 -8.68 -0.86 7.64
C HIS A 83 -8.38 -2.12 6.80
N THR A 84 -8.59 -3.31 7.36
CA THR A 84 -8.45 -4.57 6.58
C THR A 84 -9.39 -4.61 5.38
N ASP A 85 -10.55 -3.96 5.47
CA ASP A 85 -11.52 -3.90 4.37
C ASP A 85 -10.96 -3.18 3.14
N ASN A 86 -10.12 -2.15 3.34
CA ASN A 86 -9.44 -1.46 2.25
C ASN A 86 -8.47 -2.38 1.50
N ILE A 87 -7.70 -3.17 2.24
CA ILE A 87 -6.76 -4.15 1.68
C ILE A 87 -7.51 -5.25 0.91
N ILE A 88 -8.61 -5.74 1.48
CA ILE A 88 -9.47 -6.77 0.84
C ILE A 88 -10.04 -6.25 -0.48
N LYS A 89 -10.52 -5.00 -0.51
CA LYS A 89 -11.01 -4.36 -1.74
C LYS A 89 -9.93 -4.31 -2.81
N TRP A 90 -8.74 -3.84 -2.47
CA TRP A 90 -7.61 -3.80 -3.41
C TRP A 90 -7.24 -5.18 -3.95
N ARG A 91 -7.18 -6.20 -3.08
CA ARG A 91 -6.91 -7.58 -3.50
C ARG A 91 -7.97 -8.09 -4.48
N LYS A 92 -9.26 -7.87 -4.19
CA LYS A 92 -10.35 -8.25 -5.10
C LYS A 92 -10.26 -7.53 -6.45
N ALA A 93 -10.01 -6.22 -6.44
CA ALA A 93 -9.85 -5.45 -7.67
C ALA A 93 -8.65 -5.93 -8.50
N SER A 94 -7.55 -6.29 -7.85
CA SER A 94 -6.35 -6.84 -8.52
C SER A 94 -6.66 -8.18 -9.20
N LEU A 95 -7.41 -9.05 -8.54
CA LEU A 95 -7.87 -10.31 -9.13
C LEU A 95 -8.83 -10.08 -10.30
N GLU A 96 -9.73 -9.09 -10.20
CA GLU A 96 -10.72 -8.76 -11.23
C GLU A 96 -10.05 -8.30 -12.54
N ILE A 97 -8.96 -7.53 -12.47
CA ILE A 97 -8.18 -7.14 -13.65
C ILE A 97 -7.27 -8.26 -14.19
N GLY A 98 -7.32 -9.45 -13.59
CA GLY A 98 -6.53 -10.61 -14.00
C GLY A 98 -5.08 -10.59 -13.52
N PHE A 99 -4.75 -9.80 -12.48
CA PHE A 99 -3.42 -9.84 -11.90
C PHE A 99 -3.18 -11.19 -11.20
N PRO A 100 -2.03 -11.87 -11.40
CA PRO A 100 -1.83 -13.21 -10.87
C PRO A 100 -1.82 -13.22 -9.34
N GLU A 101 -2.65 -14.09 -8.74
CA GLU A 101 -2.83 -14.17 -7.28
C GLU A 101 -1.52 -14.42 -6.52
N PHE A 102 -0.58 -15.17 -7.11
CA PHE A 102 0.72 -15.44 -6.50
C PHE A 102 1.52 -14.18 -6.14
N TRP A 103 1.30 -13.06 -6.85
CA TRP A 103 1.95 -11.78 -6.57
C TRP A 103 1.18 -10.90 -5.58
N ILE A 104 -0.01 -11.33 -5.14
CA ILE A 104 -0.85 -10.56 -4.23
C ILE A 104 -0.63 -11.07 -2.80
N PRO A 105 -0.09 -10.25 -1.89
CA PRO A 105 0.09 -10.65 -0.50
C PRO A 105 -1.23 -10.91 0.22
N GLU A 106 -1.14 -11.65 1.33
CA GLU A 106 -2.26 -11.87 2.23
C GLU A 106 -2.65 -10.58 2.97
N THR A 107 -3.96 -10.40 3.20
CA THR A 107 -4.47 -9.22 3.92
C THR A 107 -3.82 -9.08 5.29
N VAL A 108 -3.64 -10.20 5.99
CA VAL A 108 -3.01 -10.24 7.32
C VAL A 108 -1.54 -9.82 7.25
N ASP A 109 -0.84 -10.16 6.18
CA ASP A 109 0.57 -9.84 6.02
C ASP A 109 0.81 -8.34 5.84
N ILE A 110 -0.04 -7.68 5.05
CA ILE A 110 -0.03 -6.21 4.93
C ILE A 110 -0.44 -5.57 6.24
N TYR A 111 -1.58 -5.96 6.81
CA TYR A 111 -2.13 -5.33 8.02
C TYR A 111 -1.17 -5.42 9.22
N GLU A 112 -0.55 -6.58 9.43
CA GLU A 112 0.43 -6.77 10.52
C GLU A 112 1.84 -6.29 10.17
N GLY A 113 2.10 -5.88 8.92
CA GLY A 113 3.41 -5.45 8.48
C GLY A 113 4.44 -6.59 8.41
N ARG A 114 4.00 -7.85 8.33
CA ARG A 114 4.88 -9.03 8.44
C ARG A 114 5.64 -9.36 7.15
N ASN A 115 5.18 -8.91 5.99
CA ASN A 115 5.81 -9.15 4.68
C ASN A 115 5.69 -7.93 3.74
N VAL A 116 6.04 -6.72 4.22
CA VAL A 116 6.06 -5.51 3.37
C VAL A 116 7.40 -5.35 2.61
N ARG A 117 8.41 -6.16 2.97
CA ARG A 117 9.75 -6.20 2.39
C ARG A 117 9.92 -7.19 1.25
#